data_AF-A0AAJ5ZEZ5-F1
#
_entry.id   AF-A0AAJ5ZEZ5-F1
#
_cell.length_a   1.000
_cell.length_b   1.000
_cell.length_c   1.000
_cell.angle_alpha   90.00
_cell.angle_beta   90.00
_cell.angle_gamma   90.00
#
_symmetry.space_group_name_H-M   'P 1'
#
loop_
_entity.id
_entity.type
_entity.pdbx_description
1 polymer ?
#
loop_
_entity_poly.entity_id
_entity_poly.type
_entity_poly.pdbx_seq_one_letter_code
_entity_poly.pdbx_strand_id
1 'polypeptide(L)' 'MPIPNNPQEFVDRAKENNLSITAEDAAGLGVFADNVSSTYEAIREIDTTGFEPAAIFVPTPSKRESN' A
#
# COMPACT_ATOMS: atom_id res chain seq x y z
N MET A 1 1.78 -7.94 -5.25
CA MET A 1 0.52 -7.55 -5.89
C MET A 1 0.86 -6.61 -7.04
N PRO A 2 0.28 -6.79 -8.23
CA PRO A 2 0.34 -5.76 -9.27
C PRO A 2 -0.35 -4.49 -8.77
N ILE A 3 0.22 -3.34 -9.05
CA ILE A 3 -0.37 -2.06 -8.69
C ILE A 3 -1.52 -1.77 -9.67
N PRO A 4 -2.71 -1.38 -9.16
CA PRO A 4 -3.83 -1.06 -10.03
C PRO A 4 -3.49 0.16 -10.89
N ASN A 5 -3.50 -0.03 -12.21
CA ASN A 5 -3.21 1.02 -13.20
C ASN A 5 -4.46 1.87 -13.52
N ASN A 6 -5.62 1.46 -13.00
CA ASN A 6 -6.91 2.13 -13.17
C ASN A 6 -7.42 2.64 -11.80
N PRO A 7 -7.85 3.91 -11.69
CA PRO A 7 -8.45 4.44 -10.46
C PRO A 7 -9.58 3.56 -9.88
N GLN A 8 -10.38 2.91 -10.74
CA GLN A 8 -11.47 2.04 -10.28
C GLN A 8 -10.95 0.77 -9.59
N GLU A 9 -9.87 0.16 -10.09
CA GLU A 9 -9.24 -1.02 -9.47
C GLU A 9 -8.64 -0.66 -8.09
N PHE A 10 -8.16 0.58 -7.93
CA PHE A 10 -7.70 1.08 -6.66
C PHE A 10 -8.86 1.25 -5.66
N VAL A 11 -9.99 1.80 -6.11
CA VAL A 11 -11.22 1.91 -5.30
C VAL A 11 -11.70 0.52 -4.86
N ASP A 12 -11.67 -0.47 -5.74
CA ASP A 12 -12.15 -1.82 -5.43
C ASP A 12 -11.23 -2.51 -4.41
N ARG A 13 -9.91 -2.39 -4.54
CA ARG A 13 -8.97 -2.84 -3.50
C ARG A 13 -9.10 -2.09 -2.18
N ALA A 14 -9.37 -0.79 -2.21
CA ALA A 14 -9.62 -0.03 -0.99
C ALA A 14 -10.83 -0.60 -0.25
N LYS A 15 -11.91 -0.92 -0.97
CA LYS A 15 -13.11 -1.57 -0.40
C LYS A 15 -12.81 -2.94 0.19
N GLU A 16 -12.00 -3.78 -0.48
CA GLU A 16 -11.55 -5.07 0.07
C GLU A 16 -10.82 -4.91 1.41
N ASN A 17 -10.17 -3.77 1.63
CA ASN A 17 -9.45 -3.45 2.86
C ASN A 17 -10.26 -2.56 3.83
N ASN A 18 -11.57 -2.42 3.64
CA ASN A 18 -12.47 -1.57 4.44
C ASN A 18 -12.09 -0.08 4.45
N LEU A 19 -11.46 0.41 3.39
CA LEU A 19 -11.15 1.82 3.17
C LEU A 19 -12.14 2.42 2.17
N SER A 20 -12.57 3.65 2.43
CA SER A 20 -13.45 4.41 1.53
C SER A 20 -12.65 5.49 0.81
N ILE A 21 -12.59 5.41 -0.51
CA ILE A 21 -11.93 6.37 -1.38
C ILE A 21 -12.74 6.57 -2.66
N THR A 22 -12.73 7.77 -3.23
CA THR A 22 -13.38 8.05 -4.51
C THR A 22 -12.45 7.75 -5.69
N ALA A 23 -13.01 7.60 -6.89
CA ALA A 23 -12.20 7.44 -8.10
C ALA A 23 -11.36 8.69 -8.42
N GLU A 24 -11.81 9.87 -8.01
CA GLU A 24 -11.09 11.13 -8.17
C GLU A 24 -9.87 11.19 -7.24
N ASP A 25 -10.04 10.83 -5.97
CA ASP A 25 -8.93 10.69 -5.01
C ASP A 25 -7.93 9.62 -5.48
N ALA A 26 -8.43 8.51 -6.02
CA ALA A 26 -7.59 7.42 -6.54
C ALA A 26 -6.81 7.81 -7.80
N ALA A 27 -7.31 8.72 -8.64
CA ALA A 27 -6.58 9.21 -9.80
C ALA A 27 -5.29 9.94 -9.42
N GLY A 28 -5.28 10.65 -8.28
CA GLY A 28 -4.07 11.27 -7.74
C GLY A 28 -3.05 10.27 -7.16
N LEU A 29 -3.48 9.05 -6.87
CA LEU A 29 -2.63 8.01 -6.25
C LEU A 29 -1.87 7.16 -7.27
N GLY A 30 -2.20 7.20 -8.56
CA GLY A 30 -1.50 6.42 -9.60
C GLY A 30 0.00 6.71 -9.63
N VAL A 31 0.39 7.99 -9.59
CA VAL A 31 1.81 8.42 -9.55
C VAL A 31 2.49 7.99 -8.25
N PHE A 32 1.77 7.99 -7.12
CA PHE A 32 2.29 7.50 -5.85
C PHE A 32 2.54 5.99 -5.91
N ALA A 33 1.65 5.27 -6.57
CA ALA A 33 1.71 3.83 -6.66
C ALA A 33 2.92 3.35 -7.47
N ASP A 34 3.24 3.99 -8.61
CA ASP A 34 4.45 3.67 -9.39
C ASP A 34 5.74 3.84 -8.58
N ASN A 35 5.83 4.91 -7.78
CA ASN A 35 6.95 5.15 -6.89
C ASN A 35 7.04 4.06 -5.80
N VAL A 36 5.91 3.63 -5.26
CA VAL A 36 5.84 2.52 -4.30
C VAL A 36 6.30 1.22 -4.95
N SER A 37 5.88 0.91 -6.18
CA SER A 37 6.33 -0.29 -6.91
C SER A 37 7.84 -0.30 -7.03
N SER A 38 8.40 0.79 -7.56
CA SER A 38 9.83 0.93 -7.81
C SER A 38 10.65 0.79 -6.51
N THR A 39 10.13 1.34 -5.42
CA THR A 39 10.75 1.20 -4.09
C THR A 39 10.75 -0.24 -3.61
N TYR A 40 9.62 -0.95 -3.74
CA TYR A 40 9.54 -2.37 -3.34
C TYR A 40 10.37 -3.28 -4.23
N GLU A 41 10.53 -2.98 -5.51
CA GLU A 41 11.44 -3.70 -6.41
C GLU A 41 12.89 -3.55 -5.93
N ALA A 42 13.33 -2.33 -5.66
CA ALA A 42 14.67 -2.08 -5.11
C ALA A 42 14.91 -2.80 -3.76
N ILE A 43 13.90 -2.87 -2.89
CA ILE A 43 14.00 -3.62 -1.63
C ILE A 43 14.17 -5.13 -1.88
N ARG A 44 13.50 -5.70 -2.88
CA ARG A 44 13.61 -7.14 -3.21
C ARG A 44 14.96 -7.54 -3.79
N GLU A 45 15.72 -6.58 -4.30
CA GLU A 45 17.09 -6.81 -4.77
C GLU A 45 18.11 -6.90 -3.64
N ILE A 46 17.72 -6.52 -2.42
CA ILE A 46 18.58 -6.63 -1.24
C ILE A 46 18.80 -8.11 -0.94
N ASP A 47 20.07 -8.52 -0.86
CA ASP A 47 20.44 -9.85 -0.41
C ASP A 47 20.13 -10.01 1.08
N THR A 48 19.10 -10.80 1.38
CA THR A 48 18.68 -11.11 2.75
C THR A 48 19.27 -12.44 3.25
N THR A 49 20.28 -13.00 2.59
CA THR A 49 20.92 -14.26 3.01
C THR A 49 21.52 -14.10 4.41
N GLY A 50 21.13 -15.00 5.32
CA GLY A 50 21.60 -14.98 6.71
C GLY A 50 20.86 -14.00 7.64
N PHE A 51 19.83 -13.31 7.14
CA PHE A 51 18.92 -12.49 7.96
C PHE A 51 17.60 -13.24 8.22
N GLU A 52 17.20 -13.31 9.49
CA GLU A 52 15.86 -13.78 9.85
C GLU A 52 14.82 -12.69 9.56
N PRO A 53 13.64 -13.03 9.00
CA PRO A 53 12.58 -12.06 8.77
C PRO A 53 12.16 -11.39 10.08
N ALA A 54 12.34 -10.08 10.17
CA ALA A 54 11.78 -9.32 11.27
C ALA A 54 10.26 -9.23 11.06
N ALA A 55 9.48 -9.82 11.96
CA ALA A 55 8.05 -9.54 12.08
C ALA A 55 7.90 -8.12 12.63
N ILE A 56 8.04 -7.11 11.78
CA ILE A 56 7.80 -5.72 12.16
C ILE A 56 6.31 -5.61 12.49
N PHE A 57 5.98 -5.72 13.78
CA PHE A 57 4.70 -5.29 14.34
C PHE A 57 4.65 -3.76 14.16
N VAL A 58 4.19 -3.29 13.01
CA VAL A 58 3.79 -1.88 12.89
C VAL A 58 2.52 -1.76 13.74
N PRO A 59 2.53 -1.05 14.87
CA PRO A 59 1.30 -0.83 15.61
C PRO A 59 0.46 0.09 14.72
N THR A 60 -0.59 -0.45 14.10
CA THR A 60 -1.60 0.38 13.44
C THR A 60 -2.16 1.30 14.52
N PRO A 61 -2.04 2.64 14.42
CA PRO A 61 -2.60 3.52 15.43
C PRO A 61 -4.12 3.37 15.45
N SER A 62 -4.64 2.67 16.46
CA SER A 62 -6.07 2.57 16.69
C SER A 62 -6.56 3.84 17.39
N LYS A 63 -6.61 4.97 16.70
CA LYS A 63 -7.41 6.11 17.15
C LYS A 63 -8.77 6.05 16.48
N ARG A 64 -9.76 5.48 17.16
CA ARG A 64 -11.12 6.03 17.08
C ARG A 64 -11.09 7.30 17.92
N GLU A 65 -11.17 8.45 17.28
CA GLU A 65 -11.57 9.65 18.02
C GLU A 65 -13.02 9.41 18.46
N SER A 66 -13.21 9.21 19.75
CA SER A 66 -14.53 9.23 20.38
C SER A 66 -15.05 10.66 20.28
N ASN A 67 -16.13 10.85 19.53
CA ASN A 67 -17.07 11.95 19.74
C ASN A 67 -18.21 11.43 20.62
#